data_AF-A0A4R6VAN9-F1
#
_entry.id   AF-A0A4R6VAN9-F1
#
_cell.length_a   1.000
_cell.length_b   1.000
_cell.length_c   1.000
_cell.angle_alpha   90.00
_cell.angle_beta   90.00
_cell.angle_gamma   90.00
#
_symmetry.space_group_name_H-M   'P 1'
#
loop_
_entity.id
_entity.type
_entity.pdbx_description
1 polymer ?
#
loop_
_entity_poly.entity_id
_entity_poly.type
_entity_poly.pdbx_seq_one_letter_code
_entity_poly.pdbx_strand_id
1 'polypeptide(L)' 'MSAVSPDGVVAAAALAGLPLDEDHAAAIAALLGAWVPAANALSTRMQAESVRDVAPATVFGQVEP' A
#
# COMPACT_ATOMS: atom_id res chain seq x y z
N MET A 1 -12.35 4.40 8.09
CA MET A 1 -10.97 3.86 7.99
C MET A 1 -10.17 4.48 9.11
N SER A 2 -9.62 3.67 10.01
CA SER A 2 -8.76 4.19 11.08
C SER A 2 -7.51 4.81 10.47
N ALA A 3 -7.09 5.97 11.00
CA ALA A 3 -5.85 6.61 10.64
C ALA A 3 -4.65 5.67 10.94
N VAL A 4 -3.61 5.73 10.11
CA VAL A 4 -2.36 5.01 10.37
C VAL A 4 -1.67 5.70 11.55
N SER A 5 -1.52 5.03 12.68
CA SER A 5 -0.85 5.55 13.86
C SER A 5 0.62 5.10 13.91
N PRO A 6 1.52 5.89 14.54
CA PRO A 6 2.90 5.49 14.78
C PRO A 6 3.01 4.15 15.54
N ASP A 7 2.18 3.93 16.56
CA ASP A 7 2.14 2.67 17.30
C ASP A 7 1.80 1.46 16.41
N GLY A 8 0.87 1.66 15.47
CA GLY A 8 0.51 0.64 14.49
C GLY A 8 1.66 0.33 13.53
N VAL A 9 2.44 1.35 13.15
CA VAL A 9 3.66 1.19 12.35
C VAL A 9 4.73 0.42 13.10
N VAL A 10 4.98 0.75 14.38
CA VAL A 10 5.95 0.01 15.21
C VAL A 10 5.54 -1.46 15.34
N ALA A 11 4.27 -1.73 15.62
CA ALA A 11 3.75 -3.09 15.71
C ALA A 11 3.92 -3.87 14.40
N ALA A 12 3.63 -3.25 13.25
CA ALA A 12 3.81 -3.87 11.94
C ALA A 12 5.29 -4.12 11.62
N ALA A 13 6.18 -3.19 11.95
CA ALA A 13 7.61 -3.31 11.70
C ALA A 13 8.23 -4.42 12.58
N ALA A 14 7.75 -4.60 13.81
CA ALA A 14 8.16 -5.71 14.67
C ALA A 14 7.83 -7.09 14.07
N LEU A 15 6.68 -7.24 13.39
CA LEU A 15 6.31 -8.48 12.69
C LEU A 15 7.27 -8.80 11.53
N ALA A 16 7.90 -7.77 10.94
CA ALA A 16 8.89 -7.90 9.89
C ALA A 16 10.34 -8.01 10.41
N GLY A 17 10.56 -7.97 11.73
CA GLY A 17 11.89 -7.95 12.31
C GLY A 17 12.67 -6.65 12.06
N LEU A 18 11.96 -5.55 11.81
CA LEU A 18 12.52 -4.22 11.53
C LEU A 18 12.22 -3.30 12.73
N PRO A 19 13.08 -3.26 13.76
CA PRO A 19 12.88 -2.32 14.86
C PRO A 19 12.99 -0.88 14.35
N LEU A 20 12.01 -0.06 14.69
CA LEU A 20 11.95 1.36 14.36
C LEU A 20 12.00 2.18 15.65
N ASP A 21 12.75 3.28 15.64
CA ASP A 21 12.60 4.33 16.65
C ASP A 21 11.36 5.20 16.36
N GLU A 22 11.06 6.08 17.31
CA GLU A 22 9.85 6.89 17.32
C GLU A 22 9.80 7.91 16.18
N ASP A 23 10.93 8.52 15.80
CA ASP A 23 10.99 9.52 14.74
C ASP A 23 10.72 8.86 13.37
N HIS A 24 11.31 7.69 13.12
CA HIS A 24 11.03 6.93 11.91
C HIS A 24 9.58 6.41 11.88
N ALA A 25 9.05 5.94 13.01
CA ALA A 25 7.66 5.48 13.09
C ALA A 25 6.67 6.60 12.76
N ALA A 26 6.91 7.82 13.25
CA ALA A 26 6.08 8.99 12.96
C ALA A 26 6.15 9.39 11.47
N ALA A 27 7.35 9.43 10.89
CA ALA A 27 7.54 9.75 9.47
C ALA A 27 6.86 8.72 8.55
N ILE A 28 7.00 7.43 8.86
CA ILE A 28 6.37 6.35 8.11
C ILE A 28 4.85 6.38 8.27
N ALA A 29 4.33 6.64 9.47
CA ALA A 29 2.90 6.77 9.70
C ALA A 29 2.28 7.91 8.86
N ALA A 30 2.97 9.05 8.75
CA ALA A 30 2.54 10.15 7.87
C ALA A 30 2.54 9.74 6.39
N LEU A 31 3.60 9.07 5.92
CA LEU A 31 3.72 8.61 4.54
C LEU A 31 2.62 7.58 4.19
N LEU A 32 2.43 6.58 5.06
CA LEU A 32 1.39 5.58 4.90
C LEU A 32 -0.01 6.19 5.01
N GLY A 33 -0.21 7.18 5.89
CA GLY A 33 -1.46 7.92 6.01
C GLY A 33 -1.86 8.63 4.72
N ALA A 34 -0.89 9.12 3.94
CA ALA A 34 -1.16 9.70 2.62
C ALA A 34 -1.46 8.65 1.55
N TRP A 35 -0.79 7.49 1.59
CA TRP A 35 -0.88 6.48 0.54
C TRP A 35 -2.02 5.47 0.71
N VAL A 36 -2.25 4.97 1.94
CA VAL A 36 -3.24 3.93 2.24
C VAL A 36 -4.66 4.29 1.78
N PRO A 37 -5.14 5.55 1.90
CA PRO A 37 -6.45 5.92 1.36
C PRO A 37 -6.57 5.71 -0.16
N ALA A 38 -5.54 6.09 -0.92
CA ALA A 38 -5.52 5.91 -2.37
C ALA A 38 -5.45 4.42 -2.75
N ALA A 39 -4.62 3.64 -2.04
CA ALA A 39 -4.53 2.19 -2.23
C ALA A 39 -5.86 1.48 -1.93
N ASN A 40 -6.55 1.86 -0.85
CA ASN A 40 -7.85 1.30 -0.50
C ASN A 40 -8.93 1.70 -1.52
N ALA A 41 -8.94 2.95 -1.97
CA ALA A 41 -9.86 3.40 -3.02
C ALA A 41 -9.66 2.61 -4.32
N LEU A 42 -8.41 2.33 -4.70
CA LEU A 42 -8.11 1.47 -5.83
C LEU A 42 -8.58 0.04 -5.60
N SER A 43 -8.30 -0.55 -4.42
CA SER A 43 -8.75 -1.89 -4.06
C SER A 43 -10.27 -2.03 -4.14
N THR A 44 -11.02 -1.04 -3.62
CA THR A 44 -12.48 -1.00 -3.75
C THR A 44 -12.94 -0.92 -5.20
N ARG A 45 -12.28 -0.10 -6.04
CA ARG A 45 -12.59 -0.04 -7.49
C ARG A 45 -12.32 -1.38 -8.17
N MET A 46 -11.21 -2.03 -7.85
CA MET A 46 -10.81 -3.35 -8.36
C MET A 46 -11.75 -4.49 -7.93
N GLN A 47 -12.52 -4.29 -6.86
CA GLN A 47 -13.54 -5.22 -6.39
C GLN A 47 -14.92 -5.00 -7.03
N ALA A 48 -15.08 -3.96 -7.87
CA ALA A 48 -16.35 -3.70 -8.54
C ALA A 48 -16.65 -4.78 -9.59
N GLU A 49 -17.92 -5.15 -9.74
CA GLU A 49 -18.35 -6.16 -10.72
C GLU A 49 -17.94 -5.78 -12.15
N SER A 50 -17.91 -4.48 -12.47
CA SER A 50 -17.52 -3.96 -13.78
C SER A 50 -16.04 -4.15 -14.13
N VAL A 51 -15.20 -4.57 -13.18
CA VAL A 51 -13.78 -4.85 -13.41
C VAL A 51 -13.42 -6.31 -13.14
N ARG A 52 -14.42 -7.18 -12.89
CA ARG A 52 -14.24 -8.61 -12.59
C ARG A 52 -13.54 -9.37 -13.72
N ASP A 53 -13.86 -9.01 -14.96
CA ASP A 53 -13.32 -9.64 -16.17
C ASP A 53 -12.12 -8.88 -16.75
N VAL A 54 -11.62 -7.85 -16.06
CA VAL A 54 -10.43 -7.11 -16.50
C VAL A 54 -9.20 -7.98 -16.25
N ALA A 55 -8.76 -8.68 -17.30
CA ALA A 55 -7.50 -9.41 -17.30
C ALA A 55 -6.33 -8.41 -17.23
N PRO A 56 -5.30 -8.68 -16.40
CA PRO A 56 -4.06 -7.91 -16.45
C PRO A 56 -3.47 -7.97 -17.86
N ALA A 57 -3.35 -6.82 -18.51
CA ALA A 57 -2.69 -6.74 -19.81
C ALA A 57 -1.17 -6.80 -19.59
N THR A 58 -0.58 -7.98 -19.73
CA THR A 58 0.87 -8.13 -19.79
C THR A 58 1.33 -7.80 -21.22
N VAL A 59 1.76 -6.57 -21.44
CA VAL A 59 2.39 -6.17 -22.71
C VAL A 59 3.88 -6.52 -22.62
N PHE A 60 4.31 -7.58 -23.32
CA PHE A 60 5.72 -7.77 -23.59
C PHE A 60 6.12 -6.78 -24.68
N GLY A 61 6.79 -5.69 -24.29
CA GLY A 61 7.39 -4.76 -25.25
C GLY A 61 8.35 -5.53 -26.15
N GLN A 62 8.14 -5.49 -27.45
CA GLN A 62 9.12 -6.02 -28.40
C GLN A 62 10.41 -5.21 -28.25
N VAL A 63 11.50 -5.87 -27.91
CA VAL A 63 12.83 -5.31 -28.08
C VAL A 63 13.09 -5.32 -29.59
N GLU A 64 13.10 -4.15 -30.22
CA GLU A 64 13.54 -4.00 -31.62
C GLU A 64 15.03 -4.39 -31.74
N PRO A 65 15.44 -5.01 -32.86
CA PRO A 65 16.80 -5.52 -33.08
C PRO A 65 17.86 -4.44 -33.31
#